data_AF-A0A6V7HRQ9-F1
#
_entry.id   AF-A0A6V7HRQ9-F1
#
_cell.length_a   1.000
_cell.length_b   1.000
_cell.length_c   1.000
_cell.angle_alpha   90.00
_cell.angle_beta   90.00
_cell.angle_gamma   90.00
#
_symmetry.space_group_name_H-M   'P 1'
#
loop_
_entity.id
_entity.type
_entity.pdbx_description
1 polymer ?
#
loop_
_entity_poly.entity_id
_entity_poly.type
_entity_poly.pdbx_seq_one_letter_code
_entity_poly.pdbx_strand_id
1 'polypeptide(L)'
;VDKLRQQAEEQESVLRSQEEELNSKRQELEGLRQEEQQLEQQQNRSRDQLNELTKNLQNTQLQISQAKVKITHLEEQQRQMNDAIAMYDSALATGDPSIVSDAILHLKPDLEVVEQIENEISAKVNGLDDKQENK
;
A
#
# COMPACT_ATOMS: atom_id res chain seq x y z
N VAL A 1 55.66 34.62 47.46
CA VAL A 1 54.92 33.38 47.79
C VAL A 1 53.42 33.61 47.67
N ASP A 2 52.90 34.73 48.19
CA ASP A 2 51.45 35.03 48.12
C ASP A 2 50.91 35.24 46.70
N LYS A 3 51.65 35.92 45.81
CA LYS A 3 51.28 36.03 44.38
C LYS A 3 51.16 34.68 43.67
N LEU A 4 52.02 33.71 44.00
CA LEU A 4 51.97 32.37 43.42
C LEU A 4 50.78 31.58 43.97
N ARG A 5 50.44 31.77 45.25
CA ARG A 5 49.23 31.20 45.84
C ARG A 5 47.96 31.76 45.22
N GLN A 6 47.89 33.08 45.03
CA GLN A 6 46.75 33.73 44.41
C GLN A 6 46.57 33.30 42.94
N GLN A 7 47.67 33.19 42.18
CA GLN A 7 47.63 32.66 40.82
C GLN A 7 47.21 31.17 40.76
N ALA A 8 47.62 30.36 41.75
CA ALA A 8 47.20 28.97 41.83
C ALA A 8 45.70 28.84 42.15
N GLU A 9 45.17 29.66 43.06
CA GLU A 9 43.72 29.70 43.36
C GLU A 9 42.90 30.20 42.15
N GLU A 10 43.39 31.21 41.43
CA GLU A 10 42.75 31.67 40.19
C GLU A 10 42.75 30.58 39.12
N GLN A 11 43.86 29.86 38.94
CA GLN A 11 43.91 28.73 38.00
C GLN A 11 42.98 27.58 38.41
N GLU A 12 42.92 27.24 39.69
CA GLU A 12 42.04 26.19 40.18
C GLU A 12 40.55 26.57 39.97
N SER A 13 40.20 27.84 40.20
CA SER A 13 38.85 28.36 39.94
C SER A 13 38.48 28.30 38.45
N VAL A 14 39.39 28.70 37.56
CA VAL A 14 39.18 28.62 36.11
C VAL A 14 39.04 27.18 35.64
N LEU A 15 39.88 26.27 36.16
CA LEU A 15 39.80 24.84 35.82
C LEU A 15 38.47 24.23 36.26
N ARG A 16 38.00 24.53 37.48
CA ARG A 16 36.68 24.07 37.95
C ARG A 16 35.54 24.58 37.07
N SER A 17 35.58 25.87 36.69
CA SER A 17 34.58 26.44 35.78
C SER A 17 34.59 25.74 34.41
N GLN A 18 35.77 25.44 33.86
CA GLN A 18 35.89 24.70 32.60
C GLN A 18 35.40 23.26 32.72
N GLU A 19 35.66 22.58 33.84
CA GLU A 19 35.16 21.23 34.11
C GLU A 19 33.63 21.21 34.21
N GLU A 20 33.03 22.18 34.90
CA GLU A 20 31.58 22.33 34.98
C GLU A 20 30.95 22.59 33.61
N GLU A 21 31.54 23.49 32.82
CA GLU A 21 31.07 23.80 31.47
C GLU A 21 31.22 22.59 30.53
N LEU A 22 32.32 21.84 30.65
CA LEU A 22 32.55 20.60 29.90
C LEU A 22 31.53 19.53 30.28
N ASN A 23 31.24 19.38 31.58
CA ASN A 23 30.27 18.39 32.06
C ASN A 23 28.85 18.73 31.59
N SER A 24 28.48 20.02 31.62
CA SER A 24 27.22 20.51 31.07
C SER A 24 27.10 20.21 29.57
N LYS A 25 28.13 20.56 28.77
CA LYS A 25 28.16 20.25 27.33
C LYS A 25 28.09 18.76 27.04
N ARG A 26 28.73 17.92 27.87
CA ARG A 26 28.62 16.45 27.73
C ARG A 26 27.20 15.96 27.96
N GLN A 27 26.51 16.49 28.96
CA GLN A 27 25.13 16.11 29.25
C GLN A 27 24.18 16.55 28.14
N GLU A 28 24.36 17.76 27.60
CA GLU A 28 23.61 18.26 26.45
C GLU A 28 23.83 17.37 25.21
N LEU A 29 25.09 17.02 24.92
CA LEU A 29 25.45 16.18 23.78
C LEU A 29 24.86 14.77 23.91
N GLU A 30 24.85 14.20 25.11
CA GLU A 30 24.19 12.91 25.37
C GLU A 30 22.66 13.01 25.19
N GLY A 31 22.05 14.11 25.62
CA GLY A 31 20.63 14.38 25.38
C GLY A 31 20.30 14.46 23.89
N LEU A 32 21.09 15.23 23.12
CA LEU A 32 20.94 15.33 21.67
C LEU A 32 21.13 13.98 20.97
N ARG A 33 22.08 13.17 21.43
CA ARG A 33 22.32 11.83 20.88
C ARG A 33 21.13 10.89 21.09
N GLN A 34 20.48 10.97 22.26
CA GLN A 34 19.27 10.20 22.54
C GLN A 34 18.09 10.67 21.69
N GLU A 35 17.95 11.98 21.50
CA GLU A 35 16.93 12.55 20.62
C GLU A 35 17.15 12.11 19.16
N GLU A 36 18.39 12.17 18.67
CA GLU A 36 18.75 11.70 17.33
C GLU A 36 18.39 10.22 17.13
N GLN A 37 18.71 9.37 18.12
CA GLN A 37 18.36 7.94 18.08
C GLN A 37 16.84 7.72 18.06
N GLN A 38 16.06 8.51 18.81
CA GLN A 38 14.60 8.41 18.80
C GLN A 38 14.01 8.84 17.45
N LEU A 39 14.52 9.94 16.89
CA LEU A 39 14.11 10.44 15.59
C LEU A 39 14.44 9.45 14.47
N GLU A 40 15.61 8.82 14.51
CA GLU A 40 16.00 7.79 13.54
C GLU A 40 15.07 6.56 13.62
N GLN A 41 14.72 6.11 14.83
CA GLN A 41 13.74 5.03 15.01
C GLN A 41 12.36 5.42 14.48
N GLN A 42 11.91 6.65 14.75
CA GLN A 42 10.63 7.14 14.25
C GLN A 42 10.63 7.24 12.73
N GLN A 43 11.72 7.69 12.13
CA GLN A 43 11.90 7.76 10.68
C GLN A 43 11.81 6.37 10.05
N ASN A 44 12.50 5.38 10.63
CA ASN A 44 12.45 4.00 10.14
C ASN A 44 11.05 3.42 10.21
N ARG A 45 10.34 3.59 11.34
CA ARG A 45 8.93 3.15 11.48
C ARG A 45 8.01 3.81 10.45
N SER A 46 8.16 5.12 10.27
CA SER A 46 7.37 5.88 9.29
C SER A 46 7.62 5.39 7.86
N ARG A 47 8.88 5.09 7.53
CA ARG A 47 9.28 4.55 6.24
C ARG A 47 8.71 3.15 6.00
N ASP A 48 8.71 2.28 7.01
CA ASP A 48 8.11 0.95 6.92
C ASP A 48 6.60 1.02 6.71
N GLN A 49 5.91 1.88 7.46
CA GLN A 49 4.47 2.15 7.28
C GLN A 49 4.17 2.68 5.87
N LEU A 50 5.00 3.58 5.34
CA LEU A 50 4.87 4.08 3.97
C LEU A 50 5.01 2.99 2.93
N ASN A 51 5.95 2.06 3.13
CA ASN A 51 6.14 0.92 2.23
C ASN A 51 4.92 0.00 2.24
N GLU A 52 4.35 -0.27 3.42
CA GLU A 52 3.15 -1.07 3.57
C GLU A 52 1.93 -0.41 2.92
N LEU A 53 1.71 0.89 3.18
CA LEU A 53 0.67 1.68 2.53
C LEU A 53 0.81 1.67 1.00
N THR A 54 2.03 1.78 0.50
CA THR A 54 2.30 1.72 -0.94
C THR A 54 1.94 0.36 -1.53
N LYS A 55 2.28 -0.74 -0.84
CA LYS A 55 1.91 -2.10 -1.24
C LYS A 55 0.39 -2.29 -1.24
N ASN A 56 -0.29 -1.82 -0.21
CA ASN A 56 -1.75 -1.88 -0.11
C ASN A 56 -2.44 -1.06 -1.21
N LEU A 57 -1.90 0.11 -1.53
CA LEU A 57 -2.39 0.94 -2.63
C LEU A 57 -2.25 0.22 -3.97
N GLN A 58 -1.09 -0.37 -4.26
CA GLN A 58 -0.87 -1.15 -5.49
C GLN A 58 -1.83 -2.33 -5.60
N ASN A 59 -2.04 -3.06 -4.51
CA ASN A 59 -3.01 -4.16 -4.47
C ASN A 59 -4.44 -3.69 -4.75
N THR A 60 -4.84 -2.58 -4.12
CA THR A 60 -6.17 -2.00 -4.30
C THR A 60 -6.36 -1.53 -5.74
N GLN A 61 -5.35 -0.89 -6.34
CA GLN A 61 -5.39 -0.47 -7.74
C GLN A 61 -5.54 -1.65 -8.69
N LEU A 62 -4.83 -2.76 -8.43
CA LEU A 62 -4.95 -3.98 -9.21
C LEU A 62 -6.38 -4.56 -9.12
N GLN A 63 -6.93 -4.66 -7.91
CA GLN A 63 -8.31 -5.11 -7.69
C GLN A 63 -9.32 -4.23 -8.42
N ILE A 64 -9.15 -2.90 -8.38
CA ILE A 64 -10.00 -1.97 -9.14
C ILE A 64 -9.90 -2.23 -10.64
N SER A 65 -8.69 -2.41 -11.18
CA SER A 65 -8.49 -2.69 -12.60
C SER A 65 -9.19 -3.99 -13.01
N GLN A 66 -9.06 -5.03 -12.20
CA GLN A 66 -9.71 -6.32 -12.43
C GLN A 66 -11.24 -6.21 -12.35
N ALA A 67 -11.77 -5.48 -11.37
CA ALA A 67 -13.20 -5.22 -11.26
C ALA A 67 -13.75 -4.46 -12.48
N LYS A 68 -13.01 -3.48 -13.02
CA LYS A 68 -13.39 -2.79 -14.26
C LYS A 68 -13.48 -3.74 -15.44
N VAL A 69 -12.50 -4.63 -15.61
CA VAL A 69 -12.53 -5.64 -16.68
C VAL A 69 -13.77 -6.53 -16.55
N LYS A 70 -14.10 -6.99 -15.34
CA LYS A 70 -15.32 -7.77 -15.10
C LYS A 70 -16.59 -7.00 -15.46
N ILE A 71 -16.69 -5.73 -15.07
CA ILE A 71 -17.86 -4.90 -15.39
C ILE A 71 -18.01 -4.80 -16.91
N THR A 72 -16.95 -4.45 -17.63
CA THR A 72 -17.00 -4.34 -19.10
C THR A 72 -17.40 -5.67 -19.76
N HIS A 73 -16.88 -6.79 -19.25
CA HIS A 73 -17.25 -8.12 -19.76
C HIS A 73 -18.73 -8.42 -19.52
N LEU A 74 -19.24 -8.18 -18.31
CA LEU A 74 -20.64 -8.38 -17.96
C LEU A 74 -21.58 -7.46 -18.75
N GLU A 75 -21.20 -6.20 -18.97
CA GLU A 75 -21.97 -5.25 -19.77
C GLU A 75 -22.09 -5.71 -21.23
N GLU A 76 -21.02 -6.22 -21.82
CA GLU A 76 -21.04 -6.76 -23.19
C GLU A 76 -21.90 -8.03 -23.27
N GLN A 77 -21.78 -8.94 -22.30
CA GLN A 77 -22.63 -10.14 -22.24
C GLN A 77 -24.12 -9.76 -22.08
N GLN A 78 -24.42 -8.79 -21.21
CA GLN A 78 -25.78 -8.29 -21.02
C GLN A 78 -26.35 -7.71 -22.32
N ARG A 79 -25.53 -6.94 -23.05
CA ARG A 79 -25.91 -6.39 -24.35
C ARG A 79 -26.22 -7.48 -25.37
N GLN A 80 -25.33 -8.47 -25.52
CA GLN A 80 -25.54 -9.59 -26.44
C GLN A 80 -26.81 -10.38 -26.11
N MET A 81 -27.10 -10.59 -24.83
CA MET A 81 -28.34 -11.23 -24.39
C MET A 81 -29.59 -10.38 -24.69
N ASN A 82 -29.53 -9.07 -24.48
CA ASN A 82 -30.65 -8.18 -24.81
C ASN A 82 -30.93 -8.15 -26.32
N ASP A 83 -29.88 -8.12 -27.14
CA ASP A 83 -30.00 -8.17 -28.59
C ASP A 83 -30.62 -9.51 -29.04
N ALA A 84 -30.20 -10.63 -28.44
CA ALA A 84 -30.80 -11.93 -28.66
C ALA A 84 -32.31 -11.96 -28.33
N ILE A 85 -32.69 -11.46 -27.14
CA ILE A 85 -34.09 -11.36 -26.70
C ILE A 85 -34.91 -10.54 -27.70
N ALA A 86 -34.41 -9.39 -28.12
CA ALA A 86 -35.09 -8.54 -29.09
C ALA A 86 -35.33 -9.25 -30.44
N MET A 87 -34.38 -10.08 -30.88
CA MET A 87 -34.53 -10.90 -32.08
C MET A 87 -35.57 -12.02 -31.91
N TYR A 88 -35.63 -12.66 -30.74
CA TYR A 88 -36.71 -13.61 -30.43
C TYR A 88 -38.08 -12.95 -30.43
N ASP A 89 -38.21 -11.78 -29.78
CA ASP A 89 -39.46 -11.03 -29.72
C ASP A 89 -39.93 -10.61 -31.12
N SER A 90 -39.00 -10.21 -31.99
CA SER A 90 -39.30 -9.88 -33.40
C SER A 90 -39.77 -11.08 -34.21
N ALA A 91 -39.12 -12.24 -34.05
CA ALA A 91 -39.53 -13.49 -34.68
C ALA A 91 -40.93 -13.95 -34.23
N LEU A 92 -41.23 -13.80 -32.94
CA LEU A 92 -42.55 -14.11 -32.38
C LEU A 92 -43.63 -13.14 -32.90
N ALA A 93 -43.32 -11.85 -32.98
CA ALA A 93 -44.27 -10.84 -33.45
C ALA A 93 -44.61 -10.97 -34.95
N THR A 94 -43.63 -11.37 -35.76
CA THR A 94 -43.78 -11.55 -37.21
C THR A 94 -44.23 -12.96 -37.60
N GLY A 95 -44.07 -13.93 -36.69
CA GLY A 95 -44.35 -15.34 -36.95
C GLY A 95 -43.32 -15.99 -37.89
N ASP A 96 -42.15 -15.38 -38.09
CA ASP A 96 -41.09 -15.88 -38.96
C ASP A 96 -39.88 -16.37 -38.13
N PRO A 97 -39.70 -17.70 -37.99
CA PRO A 97 -38.58 -18.28 -37.24
C PRO A 97 -37.21 -18.01 -37.86
N SER A 98 -37.15 -17.66 -39.16
CA SER A 98 -35.87 -17.45 -39.86
C SER A 98 -35.10 -16.21 -39.38
N ILE A 99 -35.79 -15.32 -38.65
CA ILE A 99 -35.20 -14.13 -38.03
C ILE A 99 -34.21 -14.50 -36.92
N VAL A 100 -34.44 -15.63 -36.23
CA VAL A 100 -33.52 -16.11 -35.19
C VAL A 100 -32.43 -16.95 -35.85
N SER A 101 -31.21 -16.42 -35.88
CA SER A 101 -30.05 -17.15 -36.38
C SER A 101 -29.59 -18.23 -35.40
N ASP A 102 -29.01 -19.32 -35.92
CA ASP A 102 -28.52 -20.46 -35.11
C ASP A 102 -27.47 -20.05 -34.06
N ALA A 103 -26.69 -19.00 -34.35
CA ALA A 103 -25.73 -18.42 -33.41
C ALA A 103 -26.40 -17.85 -32.14
N ILE A 104 -27.62 -17.32 -32.26
CA ILE A 104 -28.37 -16.74 -31.14
C ILE A 104 -28.99 -17.86 -30.30
N LEU A 105 -29.46 -18.94 -30.94
CA LEU A 105 -29.96 -20.14 -30.27
C LEU A 105 -28.91 -20.83 -29.40
N HIS A 106 -27.64 -20.68 -29.76
CA HIS A 106 -26.51 -21.24 -29.01
C HIS A 106 -25.79 -20.20 -28.14
N LEU A 107 -26.28 -18.96 -28.05
CA LEU A 107 -25.68 -17.93 -27.22
C LEU A 107 -25.76 -18.37 -25.75
N LYS A 108 -24.60 -18.49 -25.12
CA LYS A 108 -24.46 -18.75 -23.68
C LYS A 108 -23.60 -17.65 -23.08
N PRO A 109 -23.98 -17.09 -21.92
CA PRO A 109 -23.13 -16.13 -21.24
C PRO A 109 -21.83 -16.80 -20.82
N ASP A 110 -20.70 -16.22 -21.21
CA ASP A 110 -19.39 -16.66 -20.76
C ASP A 110 -19.08 -16.01 -19.41
N LEU A 111 -19.24 -16.77 -18.33
CA LEU A 111 -18.90 -16.36 -16.96
C LEU A 111 -17.52 -16.87 -16.51
N GLU A 112 -16.82 -17.67 -17.31
CA GLU A 112 -15.53 -18.26 -16.92
C GLU A 112 -14.47 -17.17 -16.71
N VAL A 113 -14.51 -16.11 -17.51
CA VAL A 113 -13.63 -14.93 -17.37
C VAL A 113 -13.83 -14.26 -16.00
N VAL A 114 -15.05 -14.25 -15.47
CA VAL A 114 -15.34 -13.64 -14.16
C VAL A 114 -14.76 -14.49 -13.03
N GLU A 115 -14.95 -15.82 -13.10
CA GLU A 115 -14.39 -16.77 -12.11
C GLU A 115 -12.86 -16.81 -12.13
N GLN A 116 -12.22 -16.77 -13.31
CA GLN A 116 -10.77 -16.74 -13.43
C GLN A 116 -10.17 -15.50 -12.77
N ILE A 117 -10.78 -14.33 -12.97
CA ILE A 117 -10.34 -13.08 -12.34
C ILE A 117 -10.56 -13.12 -10.82
N GLU A 118 -11.62 -13.79 -10.31
CA GLU A 118 -11.82 -14.00 -8.86
C GLU A 118 -10.72 -14.84 -8.23
N ASN A 119 -10.36 -15.93 -8.87
CA ASN A 119 -9.30 -16.80 -8.40
C ASN A 119 -7.93 -16.09 -8.38
N GLU A 120 -7.65 -15.23 -9.37
CA GLU A 120 -6.45 -14.40 -9.37
C GLU A 120 -6.44 -13.34 -8.25
N ILE A 121 -7.59 -12.78 -7.90
CA ILE A 121 -7.74 -11.82 -6.79
C ILE A 121 -7.44 -12.53 -5.46
N SER A 122 -8.07 -13.66 -5.20
CA SER A 122 -7.86 -14.42 -3.96
C SER A 122 -6.41 -14.92 -3.83
N ALA A 123 -5.78 -15.34 -4.92
CA ALA A 123 -4.39 -15.79 -4.91
C ALA A 123 -3.39 -14.64 -4.62
N LYS A 124 -3.60 -13.45 -5.19
CA LYS A 124 -2.70 -12.30 -4.98
C LYS A 124 -2.91 -11.60 -3.63
N VAL A 125 -4.11 -11.65 -3.07
CA VAL A 125 -4.41 -11.13 -1.73
C VAL A 125 -3.82 -12.03 -0.65
N ASN A 126 -3.91 -13.36 -0.80
CA ASN A 126 -3.39 -14.31 0.20
C ASN A 126 -1.88 -14.57 0.08
N GLY A 127 -1.27 -14.37 -1.08
CA GLY A 127 0.17 -14.62 -1.31
C GLY A 127 1.13 -13.57 -0.74
N LEU A 128 0.64 -12.61 0.07
CA LEU A 128 1.43 -11.50 0.59
C LEU A 128 1.69 -11.55 2.11
N ASP A 129 1.17 -12.57 2.81
CA ASP A 129 1.38 -12.82 4.25
C ASP A 129 2.58 -13.75 4.56
N ASP A 130 3.07 -14.56 3.61
CA ASP A 130 4.01 -15.65 3.92
C ASP A 130 5.52 -15.31 3.81
N LYS A 131 5.94 -14.05 3.97
CA LYS A 131 7.38 -13.72 3.87
C LYS A 131 7.98 -12.85 4.98
N GLN A 132 7.41 -12.84 6.18
CA GLN A 132 8.12 -12.34 7.37
C GLN A 132 7.93 -13.23 8.61
N GLU A 133 8.19 -14.53 8.47
CA GLU A 133 8.67 -15.34 9.59
C GLU A 133 9.97 -16.05 9.18
N ASN A 134 10.97 -15.95 10.07
CA ASN A 134 12.34 -16.48 9.98
C ASN A 134 13.39 -15.69 9.17
N LYS A 135 14.04 -14.73 9.83
CA LYS A 135 15.41 -14.91 10.33
C LYS A 135 15.80 -13.82 11.33
#